data_AF-A0AB40A233-F1
#
_entry.id   AF-A0AB40A233-F1
#
_cell.length_a   1.000
_cell.length_b   1.000
_cell.length_c   1.000
_cell.angle_alpha   90.00
_cell.angle_beta   90.00
_cell.angle_gamma   90.00
#
_symmetry.space_group_name_H-M   'P 1'
#
loop_
_entity.id
_entity.type
_entity.pdbx_description
1 polymer ?
#
loop_
_entity_poly.entity_id
_entity_poly.type
_entity_poly.pdbx_seq_one_letter_code
_entity_poly.pdbx_strand_id
1 'polypeptide(L)'
;MYDIKRLEAGQQKLQQAQQIVGLDLSGRPQQPQLTCSVIAAPENRANPNPNSSISTNSSPNPSEATHMTLLTLRRRRSLQRRACLLSILAAFVFGMALGVVVPMFGLPRHLDSHSDADSPPDLTQELQMVAVEPLSSYRVEFIKEADAELSAEQVFRNAFHLEQDKDAPDSMVVKKLDTDDGSIKEFHVQRTASGRYRKGPERRLSKKVTERLVPTQETVTPSSSPASQHQAGLIEDDVFWGPTVERALPKGFASQDQLSWERFVGEQGRVVRLEQGCGRMQNRLVVFADGTRACARYRQNTDQIQGEIFSYYLGQLLNITNLAPSAATVVDTSTPSWAAALGDITQAQWKERRPVVLTRWLADLEPAGIPQPFQPLERHLNKHDVWNLTRHMQPEGQPQTQGLLKRLGAASSPGSAHQSNAIEEAGTGTATATAMGNGALVQRLIELAQWSDLIVFDYLIANLDRVVNNLYNFQWNADIMAAPAHNLARQSASQLLVFLDNESGLLHGYRLLKKYEAYHSLLLDNLCVFRRPTIEALRRLRAAGAGRRLRDLFERTTSAGVRDVLPSLPDKSVKILVERIDRVLGQVQKCQGS
;
A
#
# COMPACT_ATOMS: atom_id res chain seq x y z
N MET A 1 -8.72 25.60 15.30
CA MET A 1 -8.11 24.88 16.44
C MET A 1 -8.87 23.56 16.60
N TYR A 2 -8.55 22.57 15.75
CA TYR A 2 -9.14 21.23 15.80
C TYR A 2 -8.03 20.23 16.14
N ASP A 3 -8.29 19.42 17.15
CA ASP A 3 -7.32 18.63 17.89
C ASP A 3 -7.01 17.32 17.15
N ILE A 4 -5.83 17.26 16.53
CA ILE A 4 -5.26 16.08 15.85
C ILE A 4 -5.21 14.86 16.81
N LYS A 5 -5.24 15.06 18.13
CA LYS A 5 -5.34 13.97 19.13
C LYS A 5 -6.57 13.09 18.96
N ARG A 6 -7.68 13.59 18.41
CA ARG A 6 -8.94 12.81 18.32
C ARG A 6 -8.95 11.77 17.19
N LEU A 7 -8.26 12.04 16.08
CA LEU A 7 -8.17 11.14 14.94
C LEU A 7 -7.21 9.97 15.22
N GLU A 8 -6.07 10.27 15.86
CA GLU A 8 -5.09 9.25 16.26
C GLU A 8 -5.61 8.37 17.40
N ALA A 9 -6.36 8.93 18.36
CA ALA A 9 -7.03 8.15 19.41
C ALA A 9 -8.11 7.21 18.87
N GLY A 10 -8.77 7.56 17.76
CA GLY A 10 -9.74 6.70 17.07
C GLY A 10 -9.08 5.50 16.39
N GLN A 11 -7.96 5.72 15.68
CA GLN A 11 -7.20 4.65 15.04
C GLN A 11 -6.40 3.79 16.03
N GLN A 12 -5.87 4.37 17.11
CA GLN A 12 -5.24 3.62 18.20
C GLN A 12 -6.23 2.78 19.00
N LYS A 13 -7.49 3.24 19.19
CA LYS A 13 -8.54 2.42 19.81
C LYS A 13 -8.90 1.20 18.95
N LEU A 14 -8.91 1.34 17.62
CA LEU A 14 -9.13 0.21 16.70
C LEU A 14 -7.95 -0.78 16.70
N GLN A 15 -6.71 -0.31 16.81
CA GLN A 15 -5.53 -1.17 16.94
C GLN A 15 -5.39 -1.81 18.33
N GLN A 16 -5.73 -1.11 19.41
CA GLN A 16 -5.75 -1.67 20.77
C GLN A 16 -6.91 -2.65 20.97
N ALA A 17 -8.08 -2.41 20.37
CA ALA A 17 -9.20 -3.37 20.42
C ALA A 17 -8.88 -4.71 19.74
N GLN A 18 -7.95 -4.74 18.78
CA GLN A 18 -7.46 -5.98 18.15
C GLN A 18 -6.30 -6.64 18.92
N GLN A 19 -5.68 -5.96 19.88
CA GLN A 19 -4.69 -6.54 20.81
C GLN A 19 -5.28 -6.95 22.16
N ILE A 20 -6.51 -6.55 22.48
CA ILE A 20 -7.23 -6.91 23.72
C ILE A 20 -8.27 -7.98 23.39
N VAL A 21 -7.82 -9.17 23.01
CA VAL A 21 -8.58 -10.41 23.22
C VAL A 21 -7.66 -11.35 23.97
N GLY A 22 -7.66 -11.18 25.29
CA GLY A 22 -6.87 -11.98 26.21
C GLY A 22 -6.39 -11.18 27.41
N LEU A 23 -7.30 -10.83 28.32
CA LEU A 23 -6.98 -10.75 29.75
C LEU A 23 -8.27 -10.75 30.59
N ASP A 24 -8.28 -11.69 31.52
CA ASP A 24 -9.29 -11.95 32.54
C ASP A 24 -9.15 -10.96 33.71
N LEU A 25 -10.28 -10.63 34.34
CA LEU A 25 -10.44 -9.67 35.43
C LEU A 25 -10.32 -10.36 36.79
N SER A 26 -9.32 -10.01 37.60
CA SER A 26 -9.47 -10.05 39.06
C SER A 26 -8.46 -9.13 39.74
N GLY A 27 -8.94 -8.38 40.74
CA GLY A 27 -8.18 -7.33 41.41
C GLY A 27 -7.46 -7.76 42.70
N ARG A 28 -6.43 -6.97 43.02
CA ARG A 28 -5.77 -6.71 44.33
C ARG A 28 -4.57 -7.61 44.75
N PRO A 29 -3.65 -7.09 45.61
CA PRO A 29 -2.26 -6.80 45.21
C PRO A 29 -1.16 -7.51 46.06
N GLN A 30 0.08 -7.63 45.55
CA GLN A 30 1.38 -7.40 46.25
C GLN A 30 2.60 -7.83 45.40
N GLN A 31 3.72 -7.09 45.57
CA GLN A 31 5.09 -7.24 45.05
C GLN A 31 5.85 -8.47 45.66
N PRO A 32 7.16 -8.74 45.37
CA PRO A 32 8.08 -8.27 44.32
C PRO A 32 8.83 -9.39 43.54
N GLN A 33 9.47 -8.98 42.42
CA GLN A 33 10.69 -9.52 41.77
C GLN A 33 10.82 -11.01 41.44
N LEU A 34 11.22 -11.31 40.19
CA LEU A 34 12.42 -12.11 39.89
C LEU A 34 12.78 -11.98 38.39
N THR A 35 13.97 -11.43 38.15
CA THR A 35 14.67 -11.31 36.86
C THR A 35 15.37 -12.62 36.51
N CYS A 36 15.31 -13.07 35.25
CA CYS A 36 16.19 -14.13 34.74
C CYS A 36 17.28 -13.54 33.84
N SER A 37 18.46 -13.41 34.44
CA SER A 37 19.75 -13.13 33.81
C SER A 37 20.32 -14.40 33.18
N VAL A 38 20.98 -14.25 32.03
CA VAL A 38 21.70 -15.33 31.34
C VAL A 38 23.04 -15.58 32.07
N ILE A 39 23.27 -16.83 32.46
CA ILE A 39 24.53 -17.29 33.07
C ILE A 39 25.55 -17.56 31.96
N ALA A 40 26.70 -16.89 32.04
CA ALA A 40 27.92 -17.21 31.31
C ALA A 40 28.78 -18.19 32.13
N ALA A 41 29.49 -19.10 31.46
CA ALA A 41 30.42 -20.06 32.07
C ALA A 41 31.87 -19.51 32.06
N PRO A 42 32.73 -19.92 33.02
CA PRO A 42 33.95 -19.20 33.37
C PRO A 42 35.21 -19.56 32.55
N GLU A 43 36.15 -18.62 32.54
CA GLU A 43 37.52 -18.71 32.04
C GLU A 43 38.37 -19.76 32.80
N ASN A 44 39.31 -20.38 32.09
CA ASN A 44 40.55 -20.85 32.71
C ASN A 44 41.75 -20.57 31.80
N ARG A 45 42.75 -19.90 32.39
CA ARG A 45 44.03 -19.51 31.79
C ARG A 45 44.98 -20.72 31.69
N ALA A 46 45.71 -20.82 30.57
CA ALA A 46 47.13 -21.14 30.54
C ALA A 46 47.73 -20.85 29.14
N ASN A 47 48.83 -20.10 29.11
CA ASN A 47 49.75 -19.93 27.98
C ASN A 47 51.11 -20.51 28.47
N PRO A 48 52.00 -21.05 27.59
CA PRO A 48 52.77 -20.20 26.67
C PRO A 48 53.22 -20.80 25.30
N ASN A 49 53.57 -19.87 24.40
CA ASN A 49 54.35 -19.87 23.12
C ASN A 49 55.48 -20.93 22.89
N PRO A 50 56.19 -20.94 21.73
CA PRO A 50 55.83 -20.78 20.29
C PRO A 50 56.54 -21.81 19.34
N ASN A 51 56.37 -21.65 18.02
CA ASN A 51 57.07 -22.30 16.86
C ASN A 51 56.60 -23.69 16.39
N SER A 52 56.04 -23.75 15.17
CA SER A 52 56.62 -24.46 14.01
C SER A 52 55.59 -24.68 12.88
N SER A 53 56.13 -25.02 11.73
CA SER A 53 55.65 -24.94 10.35
C SER A 53 54.87 -26.16 9.83
N ILE A 54 54.11 -25.94 8.74
CA ILE A 54 53.83 -26.85 7.60
C ILE A 54 52.68 -27.90 7.72
N SER A 55 51.64 -27.64 6.91
CA SER A 55 50.84 -28.47 5.97
C SER A 55 49.88 -29.62 6.37
N THR A 56 48.78 -29.63 5.60
CA THR A 56 47.89 -30.73 5.14
C THR A 56 46.54 -31.03 5.84
N ASN A 57 45.49 -30.75 5.05
CA ASN A 57 44.26 -31.51 4.77
C ASN A 57 43.15 -31.83 5.81
N SER A 58 41.94 -31.57 5.29
CA SER A 58 40.62 -32.21 5.52
C SER A 58 39.66 -31.54 6.50
N SER A 59 38.65 -30.89 5.93
CA SER A 59 37.44 -30.37 6.58
C SER A 59 36.41 -31.49 6.81
N PRO A 60 35.65 -31.49 7.93
CA PRO A 60 34.35 -32.16 7.99
C PRO A 60 33.20 -31.16 7.72
N ASN A 61 32.20 -31.62 6.97
CA ASN A 61 31.03 -30.85 6.52
C ASN A 61 30.06 -30.45 7.66
N PRO A 62 29.39 -29.28 7.59
CA PRO A 62 28.52 -28.76 8.66
C PRO A 62 27.03 -29.17 8.53
N SER A 63 26.69 -30.27 7.86
CA SER A 63 25.30 -30.63 7.56
C SER A 63 24.62 -31.58 8.57
N GLU A 64 25.35 -32.20 9.49
CA GLU A 64 24.75 -33.15 10.45
C GLU A 64 24.34 -32.53 11.80
N ALA A 65 24.92 -31.37 12.18
CA ALA A 65 24.63 -30.72 13.45
C ALA A 65 23.28 -29.99 13.52
N THR A 66 22.65 -29.70 12.37
CA THR A 66 21.37 -28.96 12.31
C THR A 66 20.14 -29.86 12.36
N HIS A 67 20.27 -31.15 12.02
CA HIS A 67 19.14 -32.08 11.95
C HIS A 67 18.74 -32.61 13.35
N MET A 68 19.71 -32.84 14.24
CA MET A 68 19.46 -33.28 15.63
C MET A 68 18.80 -32.20 16.50
N THR A 69 19.10 -30.91 16.27
CA THR A 69 18.55 -29.79 17.03
C THR A 69 17.10 -29.45 16.61
N LEU A 70 16.72 -29.71 15.36
CA LEU A 70 15.35 -29.51 14.87
C LEU A 70 14.39 -30.62 15.32
N LEU A 71 14.86 -31.86 15.41
CA LEU A 71 14.05 -32.99 15.89
C LEU A 71 13.72 -32.87 17.39
N THR A 72 14.66 -32.38 18.20
CA THR A 72 14.46 -32.16 19.64
C THR A 72 13.49 -31.00 19.93
N LEU A 73 13.47 -29.95 19.10
CA LEU A 73 12.49 -28.85 19.20
C LEU A 73 11.08 -29.25 18.73
N ARG A 74 10.95 -30.10 17.70
CA ARG A 74 9.65 -30.64 17.26
C ARG A 74 9.03 -31.58 18.30
N ARG A 75 9.83 -32.42 18.98
CA ARG A 75 9.36 -33.32 20.05
C ARG A 75 8.85 -32.55 21.28
N ARG A 76 9.48 -31.42 21.64
CA ARG A 76 9.04 -30.56 22.76
C ARG A 76 7.71 -29.85 22.49
N ARG A 77 7.47 -29.40 21.26
CA ARG A 77 6.20 -28.72 20.89
C ARG A 77 5.00 -29.67 20.82
N SER A 78 5.19 -30.94 20.45
CA SER A 78 4.08 -31.92 20.46
C SER A 78 3.71 -32.36 21.88
N LEU A 79 4.71 -32.48 22.77
CA LEU A 79 4.49 -32.77 24.19
C LEU A 79 3.74 -31.63 24.89
N GLN A 80 4.07 -30.38 24.59
CA GLN A 80 3.40 -29.20 25.16
C GLN A 80 1.94 -29.06 24.67
N ARG A 81 1.66 -29.39 23.40
CA ARG A 81 0.29 -29.44 22.88
C ARG A 81 -0.55 -30.56 23.49
N ARG A 82 0.05 -31.74 23.71
CA ARG A 82 -0.61 -32.86 24.39
C ARG A 82 -0.88 -32.56 25.86
N ALA A 83 0.05 -31.92 26.55
CA ALA A 83 -0.14 -31.50 27.95
C ALA A 83 -1.24 -30.44 28.09
N CYS A 84 -1.30 -29.47 27.17
CA CYS A 84 -2.35 -28.43 27.17
C CYS A 84 -3.75 -29.02 26.89
N LEU A 85 -3.86 -29.94 25.92
CA LEU A 85 -5.12 -30.65 25.67
C LEU A 85 -5.55 -31.49 26.86
N LEU A 86 -4.62 -32.21 27.51
CA LEU A 86 -4.93 -32.99 28.71
C LEU A 86 -5.36 -32.11 29.88
N SER A 87 -4.78 -30.92 30.05
CA SER A 87 -5.23 -29.97 31.08
C SER A 87 -6.61 -29.41 30.83
N ILE A 88 -6.98 -29.13 29.57
CA ILE A 88 -8.32 -28.64 29.20
C ILE A 88 -9.36 -29.75 29.43
N LEU A 89 -9.03 -30.98 29.04
CA LEU A 89 -9.91 -32.14 29.21
C LEU A 89 -10.10 -32.48 30.70
N ALA A 90 -9.03 -32.40 31.49
CA ALA A 90 -9.11 -32.55 32.95
C ALA A 90 -9.98 -31.45 33.58
N ALA A 91 -9.79 -30.18 33.20
CA ALA A 91 -10.58 -29.07 33.69
C ALA A 91 -12.07 -29.21 33.32
N PHE A 92 -12.39 -29.72 32.13
CA PHE A 92 -13.75 -29.99 31.71
C PHE A 92 -14.41 -31.13 32.51
N VAL A 93 -13.68 -32.22 32.73
CA VAL A 93 -14.17 -33.36 33.55
C VAL A 93 -14.36 -32.92 35.01
N PHE A 94 -13.44 -32.16 35.58
CA PHE A 94 -13.61 -31.59 36.92
C PHE A 94 -14.74 -30.57 36.98
N GLY A 95 -14.93 -29.74 35.95
CA GLY A 95 -16.05 -28.80 35.85
C GLY A 95 -17.41 -29.50 35.80
N MET A 96 -17.53 -30.61 35.08
CA MET A 96 -18.73 -31.44 35.04
C MET A 96 -18.97 -32.20 36.35
N ALA A 97 -17.90 -32.71 36.99
CA ALA A 97 -17.99 -33.40 38.28
C ALA A 97 -18.34 -32.46 39.45
N LEU A 98 -17.94 -31.19 39.38
CA LEU A 98 -18.25 -30.15 40.36
C LEU A 98 -19.61 -29.45 40.08
N GLY A 99 -20.37 -29.93 39.10
CA GLY A 99 -21.74 -29.45 38.84
C GLY A 99 -21.83 -28.03 38.30
N VAL A 100 -20.78 -27.52 37.65
CA VAL A 100 -20.80 -26.19 37.01
C VAL A 100 -21.59 -26.28 35.71
N VAL A 101 -22.91 -26.16 35.80
CA VAL A 101 -23.81 -26.04 34.64
C VAL A 101 -23.77 -24.58 34.16
N VAL A 102 -23.21 -24.34 32.98
CA VAL A 102 -23.32 -23.04 32.29
C VAL A 102 -24.72 -22.97 31.65
N PRO A 103 -25.60 -22.03 32.03
CA PRO A 103 -26.95 -21.97 31.48
C PRO A 103 -26.92 -21.33 30.09
N MET A 104 -27.21 -22.14 29.06
CA MET A 104 -27.50 -21.67 27.71
C MET A 104 -28.95 -21.15 27.65
N PHE A 105 -29.13 -19.84 27.83
CA PHE A 105 -30.38 -19.17 27.48
C PHE A 105 -30.28 -18.57 26.09
N GLY A 106 -31.15 -19.03 25.17
CA GLY A 106 -31.49 -18.28 23.96
C GLY A 106 -31.56 -19.08 22.65
N LEU A 107 -32.46 -20.06 22.56
CA LEU A 107 -32.98 -20.52 21.25
C LEU A 107 -34.51 -20.74 21.35
N PRO A 108 -35.32 -20.25 20.39
CA PRO A 108 -36.75 -20.51 20.36
C PRO A 108 -37.05 -21.95 19.94
N ARG A 109 -37.99 -22.56 20.67
CA ARG A 109 -38.60 -23.86 20.40
C ARG A 109 -39.35 -23.83 19.06
N HIS A 110 -39.08 -24.80 18.19
CA HIS A 110 -40.11 -25.36 17.33
C HIS A 110 -40.12 -26.88 17.54
N LEU A 111 -41.29 -27.39 17.91
CA LEU A 111 -41.54 -28.76 18.35
C LEU A 111 -41.37 -29.76 17.21
N ASP A 112 -40.76 -30.89 17.57
CA ASP A 112 -40.78 -32.17 16.89
C ASP A 112 -42.20 -32.76 16.83
N SER A 113 -42.46 -33.55 15.78
CA SER A 113 -43.24 -34.77 15.93
C SER A 113 -42.59 -35.91 15.16
N HIS A 114 -41.97 -36.82 15.93
CA HIS A 114 -41.96 -38.28 15.81
C HIS A 114 -41.76 -38.90 14.41
N SER A 115 -40.60 -39.48 14.14
CA SER A 115 -40.21 -40.88 14.45
C SER A 115 -41.11 -41.90 13.75
N ASP A 116 -40.55 -42.62 12.77
CA ASP A 116 -40.24 -44.03 12.97
C ASP A 116 -39.28 -44.55 11.90
N ALA A 117 -38.36 -45.38 12.36
CA ALA A 117 -37.39 -46.12 11.59
C ALA A 117 -38.02 -47.42 11.07
N ASP A 118 -37.72 -47.81 9.83
CA ASP A 118 -37.18 -49.14 9.58
C ASP A 118 -36.50 -49.22 8.21
N SER A 119 -35.44 -50.03 8.12
CA SER A 119 -34.58 -50.17 6.94
C SER A 119 -34.97 -51.43 6.11
N PRO A 120 -34.22 -51.84 5.06
CA PRO A 120 -34.71 -52.11 3.69
C PRO A 120 -34.77 -53.66 3.43
N PRO A 121 -34.92 -54.28 2.21
CA PRO A 121 -34.11 -54.01 1.01
C PRO A 121 -34.69 -54.40 -0.39
N ASP A 122 -33.91 -54.04 -1.41
CA ASP A 122 -33.55 -54.79 -2.62
C ASP A 122 -34.48 -54.99 -3.84
N LEU A 123 -33.77 -55.09 -4.98
CA LEU A 123 -34.07 -55.75 -6.27
C LEU A 123 -34.74 -54.95 -7.41
N THR A 124 -33.86 -54.45 -8.28
CA THR A 124 -33.79 -54.70 -9.74
C THR A 124 -35.08 -55.05 -10.50
N GLN A 125 -35.37 -54.31 -11.59
CA GLN A 125 -35.02 -54.69 -12.97
C GLN A 125 -35.85 -53.86 -14.00
N GLU A 126 -35.15 -53.37 -15.05
CA GLU A 126 -35.51 -53.13 -16.48
C GLU A 126 -37.00 -53.00 -16.91
N LEU A 127 -37.45 -52.25 -17.92
CA LEU A 127 -36.95 -51.77 -19.22
C LEU A 127 -38.11 -50.91 -19.81
N GLN A 128 -37.87 -49.78 -20.48
CA GLN A 128 -38.38 -49.53 -21.85
C GLN A 128 -37.91 -48.16 -22.38
N MET A 129 -37.31 -48.21 -23.56
CA MET A 129 -36.79 -47.11 -24.36
C MET A 129 -37.88 -46.25 -25.02
N VAL A 130 -37.58 -44.98 -25.26
CA VAL A 130 -37.89 -44.33 -26.55
C VAL A 130 -36.63 -43.62 -27.04
N ALA A 131 -36.16 -44.03 -28.21
CA ALA A 131 -35.02 -43.46 -28.92
C ALA A 131 -35.51 -42.55 -30.06
N VAL A 132 -34.93 -41.35 -30.18
CA VAL A 132 -34.68 -40.67 -31.48
C VAL A 132 -33.36 -39.88 -31.35
N GLU A 133 -32.55 -39.98 -32.38
CA GLU A 133 -31.09 -39.77 -32.44
C GLU A 133 -30.73 -38.41 -33.13
N PRO A 134 -29.47 -38.10 -33.51
CA PRO A 134 -28.58 -37.17 -32.80
C PRO A 134 -28.15 -35.93 -33.63
N LEU A 135 -27.61 -34.89 -33.00
CA LEU A 135 -26.70 -33.95 -33.67
C LEU A 135 -25.63 -33.37 -32.72
N SER A 136 -24.40 -33.79 -32.99
CA SER A 136 -23.13 -33.06 -32.91
C SER A 136 -22.55 -32.65 -31.54
N SER A 137 -21.37 -33.20 -31.29
CA SER A 137 -20.49 -33.10 -30.14
C SER A 137 -20.10 -31.67 -29.70
N TYR A 138 -20.24 -31.41 -28.40
CA TYR A 138 -19.35 -30.51 -27.68
C TYR A 138 -18.37 -31.36 -26.89
N ARG A 139 -17.07 -31.23 -27.20
CA ARG A 139 -15.99 -31.86 -26.44
C ARG A 139 -15.67 -30.93 -25.26
N VAL A 140 -16.10 -31.28 -24.06
CA VAL A 140 -15.66 -30.64 -22.83
C VAL A 140 -14.39 -31.36 -22.38
N GLU A 141 -13.23 -30.75 -22.60
CA GLU A 141 -12.00 -31.22 -21.97
C GLU A 141 -11.90 -30.60 -20.58
N PHE A 142 -12.15 -31.43 -19.56
CA PHE A 142 -11.82 -31.09 -18.18
C PHE A 142 -10.31 -31.24 -18.01
N ILE A 143 -9.58 -30.13 -17.89
CA ILE A 143 -8.20 -30.17 -17.43
C ILE A 143 -8.24 -30.57 -15.95
N LYS A 144 -7.91 -31.82 -15.67
CA LYS A 144 -7.78 -32.36 -14.31
C LYS A 144 -6.43 -31.88 -13.75
N GLU A 145 -6.33 -30.61 -13.37
CA GLU A 145 -5.22 -30.12 -12.57
C GLU A 145 -5.35 -30.71 -11.16
N ALA A 146 -4.31 -31.43 -10.73
CA ALA A 146 -4.22 -32.08 -9.43
C ALA A 146 -4.43 -31.08 -8.29
N ASP A 147 -5.02 -31.56 -7.18
CA ASP A 147 -5.26 -30.83 -5.93
C ASP A 147 -4.00 -30.21 -5.32
N ALA A 148 -3.54 -29.09 -5.88
CA ALA A 148 -2.38 -28.35 -5.39
C ALA A 148 -2.84 -27.34 -4.34
N GLU A 149 -2.37 -27.50 -3.11
CA GLU A 149 -2.48 -26.45 -2.09
C GLU A 149 -1.56 -25.28 -2.46
N LEU A 150 -2.17 -24.16 -2.86
CA LEU A 150 -1.49 -22.93 -3.21
C LEU A 150 -1.15 -22.10 -1.98
N SER A 151 -0.03 -21.39 -2.05
CA SER A 151 0.26 -20.30 -1.12
C SER A 151 -0.62 -19.08 -1.43
N ALA A 152 -0.80 -18.20 -0.44
CA ALA A 152 -1.48 -16.91 -0.65
C ALA A 152 -0.88 -16.12 -1.82
N GLU A 153 0.45 -16.11 -1.93
CA GLU A 153 1.17 -15.43 -3.01
C GLU A 153 0.79 -15.96 -4.40
N GLN A 154 0.63 -17.28 -4.54
CA GLN A 154 0.25 -17.90 -5.81
C GLN A 154 -1.20 -17.60 -6.22
N VAL A 155 -2.11 -17.51 -5.23
CA VAL A 155 -3.52 -17.19 -5.44
C VAL A 155 -3.69 -15.72 -5.85
N PHE A 156 -3.03 -14.81 -5.14
CA PHE A 156 -3.27 -13.37 -5.30
C PHE A 156 -2.40 -12.70 -6.37
N ARG A 157 -1.34 -13.36 -6.87
CA ARG A 157 -0.53 -12.82 -7.96
C ARG A 157 -1.38 -12.60 -9.22
N ASN A 158 -1.43 -11.37 -9.71
CA ASN A 158 -2.22 -10.91 -10.87
C ASN A 158 -3.75 -11.05 -10.70
N ALA A 159 -4.23 -11.28 -9.47
CA ALA A 159 -5.65 -11.22 -9.16
C ALA A 159 -6.11 -9.75 -9.16
N PHE A 160 -7.12 -9.45 -9.96
CA PHE A 160 -7.69 -8.11 -10.09
C PHE A 160 -9.11 -8.01 -9.49
N HIS A 161 -9.73 -9.15 -9.15
CA HIS A 161 -11.01 -9.17 -8.45
C HIS A 161 -11.04 -10.33 -7.46
N LEU A 162 -11.48 -10.03 -6.24
CA LEU A 162 -11.63 -10.97 -5.15
C LEU A 162 -13.02 -10.74 -4.56
N GLU A 163 -13.84 -11.78 -4.55
CA GLU A 163 -15.17 -11.76 -3.95
C GLU A 163 -15.23 -12.84 -2.88
N GLN A 164 -15.36 -12.44 -1.62
CA GLN A 164 -15.48 -13.35 -0.50
C GLN A 164 -16.95 -13.51 -0.15
N ASP A 165 -17.40 -14.75 0.00
CA ASP A 165 -18.78 -15.05 0.37
C ASP A 165 -19.02 -14.64 1.83
N LYS A 166 -20.10 -13.89 2.08
CA LYS A 166 -20.48 -13.43 3.43
C LYS A 166 -20.86 -14.60 4.33
N ASP A 167 -21.40 -15.68 3.75
CA ASP A 167 -21.86 -16.86 4.48
C ASP A 167 -20.79 -17.96 4.56
N ALA A 168 -19.67 -17.81 3.83
CA ALA A 168 -18.55 -18.75 3.81
C ALA A 168 -17.20 -18.03 3.80
N PRO A 169 -16.68 -17.57 4.96
CA PRO A 169 -15.46 -16.75 5.03
C PRO A 169 -14.20 -17.49 4.59
N ASP A 170 -14.21 -18.82 4.55
CA ASP A 170 -13.09 -19.61 4.04
C ASP A 170 -13.16 -19.85 2.51
N SER A 171 -14.17 -19.31 1.83
CA SER A 171 -14.36 -19.42 0.38
C SER A 171 -14.27 -18.05 -0.30
N MET A 172 -13.54 -17.97 -1.41
CA MET A 172 -13.47 -16.75 -2.21
C MET A 172 -13.39 -17.06 -3.70
N VAL A 173 -13.97 -16.19 -4.52
CA VAL A 173 -13.84 -16.18 -5.98
C VAL A 173 -12.70 -15.25 -6.34
N VAL A 174 -11.76 -15.75 -7.14
CA VAL A 174 -10.60 -15.01 -7.62
C VAL A 174 -10.71 -14.86 -9.13
N LYS A 175 -10.74 -13.63 -9.63
CA LYS A 175 -10.50 -13.35 -11.06
C LYS A 175 -9.10 -12.81 -11.25
N LYS A 176 -8.38 -13.44 -12.16
CA LYS A 176 -6.96 -13.22 -12.43
C LYS A 176 -6.75 -13.01 -13.91
N LEU A 177 -5.87 -12.08 -14.25
CA LEU A 177 -5.40 -11.90 -15.61
C LEU A 177 -4.25 -12.87 -15.84
N ASP A 178 -4.38 -13.72 -16.85
CA ASP A 178 -3.30 -14.54 -17.34
C ASP A 178 -2.35 -13.69 -18.18
N THR A 179 -1.08 -13.68 -17.79
CA THR A 179 -0.04 -12.86 -18.44
C THR A 179 0.44 -13.43 -19.75
N ASP A 180 0.19 -14.72 -20.01
CA ASP A 180 0.72 -15.40 -21.18
C ASP A 180 -0.19 -15.22 -22.40
N ASP A 181 -1.50 -15.10 -22.18
CA ASP A 181 -2.51 -14.99 -23.25
C ASP A 181 -3.51 -13.83 -23.08
N GLY A 182 -3.36 -13.03 -22.01
CA GLY A 182 -4.24 -11.88 -21.71
C GLY A 182 -5.66 -12.27 -21.32
N SER A 183 -5.95 -13.56 -21.11
CA SER A 183 -7.29 -14.02 -20.77
C SER A 183 -7.60 -13.86 -19.29
N ILE A 184 -8.87 -13.63 -18.99
CA ILE A 184 -9.35 -13.57 -17.61
C ILE A 184 -9.75 -14.98 -17.18
N LYS A 185 -9.17 -15.41 -16.07
CA LYS A 185 -9.47 -16.69 -15.41
C LYS A 185 -10.16 -16.42 -14.09
N GLU A 186 -11.28 -17.07 -13.87
CA GLU A 186 -12.01 -17.06 -12.61
C GLU A 186 -11.91 -18.44 -11.98
N PHE A 187 -11.58 -18.51 -10.69
CA PHE A 187 -11.58 -19.76 -9.96
C PHE A 187 -11.95 -19.52 -8.50
N HIS A 188 -12.63 -20.49 -7.90
CA HIS A 188 -12.87 -20.48 -6.45
C HIS A 188 -11.60 -20.92 -5.73
N VAL A 189 -11.31 -20.36 -4.57
CA VAL A 189 -10.32 -20.93 -3.65
C VAL A 189 -10.92 -21.10 -2.27
N GLN A 190 -10.57 -22.20 -1.62
CA GLN A 190 -11.00 -22.51 -0.27
C GLN A 190 -9.80 -22.58 0.67
N ARG A 191 -9.85 -21.85 1.78
CA ARG A 191 -8.80 -21.85 2.79
C ARG A 191 -8.82 -23.16 3.57
N THR A 192 -7.67 -23.82 3.66
CA THR A 192 -7.51 -25.08 4.40
C THR A 192 -7.11 -24.81 5.85
N ALA A 193 -7.28 -25.81 6.72
CA ALA A 193 -6.88 -25.71 8.13
C ALA A 193 -5.37 -25.46 8.34
N SER A 194 -4.53 -25.72 7.32
CA SER A 194 -3.10 -25.43 7.33
C SER A 194 -2.77 -23.96 7.00
N GLY A 195 -3.78 -23.15 6.64
CA GLY A 195 -3.64 -21.75 6.21
C GLY A 195 -3.23 -21.60 4.74
N ARG A 196 -3.28 -22.67 3.95
CA ARG A 196 -3.08 -22.67 2.49
C ARG A 196 -4.42 -22.59 1.76
N TYR A 197 -4.40 -22.51 0.44
CA TYR A 197 -5.60 -22.38 -0.39
C TYR A 197 -5.72 -23.55 -1.35
N ARG A 198 -6.88 -24.20 -1.39
CA ARG A 198 -7.21 -25.20 -2.40
C ARG A 198 -7.87 -24.50 -3.57
N LYS A 199 -7.29 -24.61 -4.76
CA LYS A 199 -7.85 -24.05 -6.01
C LYS A 199 -8.98 -24.96 -6.50
N GLY A 200 -10.15 -24.37 -6.70
CA GLY A 200 -11.29 -24.97 -7.36
C GLY A 200 -11.17 -24.90 -8.89
N PRO A 201 -12.17 -25.42 -9.62
CA PRO A 201 -12.16 -25.43 -11.08
C PRO A 201 -12.04 -24.02 -11.67
N GLU A 202 -11.27 -23.92 -12.74
CA GLU A 202 -10.98 -22.66 -13.42
C GLU A 202 -11.95 -22.43 -14.59
N ARG A 203 -12.50 -21.22 -14.67
CA ARG A 203 -13.39 -20.76 -15.72
C ARG A 203 -12.71 -19.63 -16.50
N ARG A 204 -12.50 -19.83 -17.80
CA ARG A 204 -12.00 -18.77 -18.69
C ARG A 204 -13.16 -17.85 -19.10
N LEU A 205 -13.05 -16.57 -18.79
CA LEU A 205 -14.03 -15.54 -19.16
C LEU A 205 -13.60 -14.91 -20.49
N SER A 206 -13.91 -15.56 -21.61
CA SER A 206 -13.63 -15.03 -22.96
C SER A 206 -14.86 -14.35 -23.57
N LYS A 207 -14.70 -13.12 -24.07
CA LYS A 207 -15.63 -12.48 -25.00
C LYS A 207 -15.13 -12.77 -26.41
N LYS A 208 -15.89 -13.56 -27.19
CA LYS A 208 -15.59 -13.85 -28.59
C LYS A 208 -15.75 -12.55 -29.40
N VAL A 209 -14.65 -11.87 -29.74
CA VAL A 209 -14.67 -10.87 -30.81
C VAL A 209 -14.88 -11.64 -32.10
N THR A 210 -16.09 -11.55 -32.65
CA THR A 210 -16.37 -12.10 -33.97
C THR A 210 -15.92 -11.05 -34.98
N GLU A 211 -14.72 -11.20 -35.53
CA GLU A 211 -14.32 -10.50 -36.74
C GLU A 211 -15.26 -10.92 -37.87
N ARG A 212 -16.21 -10.05 -38.22
CA ARG A 212 -16.75 -10.03 -39.58
C ARG A 212 -15.89 -9.08 -40.39
N LEU A 213 -14.95 -9.67 -41.13
CA LEU A 213 -14.30 -9.02 -42.26
C LEU A 213 -15.38 -8.72 -43.31
N VAL A 214 -15.73 -7.45 -43.47
CA VAL A 214 -16.36 -6.92 -44.68
C VAL A 214 -15.31 -6.02 -45.34
N PRO A 215 -14.87 -6.29 -46.58
CA PRO A 215 -13.99 -5.37 -47.28
C PRO A 215 -14.84 -4.24 -47.84
N THR A 216 -14.71 -3.04 -47.27
CA THR A 216 -15.16 -1.82 -47.94
C THR A 216 -13.93 -0.96 -48.16
N GLN A 217 -13.46 -0.95 -49.42
CA GLN A 217 -12.53 0.05 -49.89
C GLN A 217 -13.24 1.40 -49.86
N GLU A 218 -12.92 2.24 -48.89
CA GLU A 218 -13.13 3.68 -49.00
C GLU A 218 -11.78 4.37 -48.81
N THR A 219 -11.43 5.12 -49.85
CA THR A 219 -10.25 5.95 -49.96
C THR A 219 -10.42 7.14 -49.02
N VAL A 220 -9.88 7.05 -47.79
CA VAL A 220 -9.90 8.16 -46.83
C VAL A 220 -8.63 8.97 -46.97
N THR A 221 -8.77 10.13 -47.59
CA THR A 221 -7.85 11.27 -47.47
C THR A 221 -7.79 11.74 -46.02
N PRO A 222 -6.63 12.20 -45.51
CA PRO A 222 -6.51 12.60 -44.11
C PRO A 222 -7.17 13.98 -43.93
N SER A 223 -8.45 14.00 -43.60
CA SER A 223 -9.07 15.16 -42.99
C SER A 223 -9.03 14.99 -41.48
N SER A 224 -8.26 15.87 -40.84
CA SER A 224 -8.11 15.98 -39.40
C SER A 224 -9.46 16.24 -38.74
N SER A 225 -9.99 15.23 -38.04
CA SER A 225 -11.20 15.37 -37.23
C SER A 225 -10.97 16.34 -36.05
N PRO A 226 -11.97 17.15 -35.65
CA PRO A 226 -11.82 18.16 -34.59
C PRO A 226 -11.69 17.59 -33.16
N ALA A 227 -11.87 16.27 -32.99
CA ALA A 227 -11.82 15.61 -31.68
C ALA A 227 -10.42 15.55 -31.05
N SER A 228 -9.35 15.77 -31.83
CA SER A 228 -7.96 15.76 -31.37
C SER A 228 -7.51 17.06 -30.69
N GLN A 229 -8.24 18.17 -30.88
CA GLN A 229 -7.81 19.49 -30.40
C GLN A 229 -8.09 19.72 -28.91
N HIS A 230 -9.05 19.03 -28.29
CA HIS A 230 -9.33 19.13 -26.86
C HIS A 230 -8.57 18.12 -25.98
N GLN A 231 -7.94 17.12 -26.59
CA GLN A 231 -6.93 16.25 -25.94
C GLN A 231 -5.55 16.92 -25.85
N ALA A 232 -5.32 17.95 -26.67
CA ALA A 232 -4.05 18.65 -26.79
C ALA A 232 -3.70 19.34 -25.46
N GLY A 233 -2.93 18.65 -24.63
CA GLY A 233 -2.29 19.21 -23.44
C GLY A 233 -2.68 18.59 -22.10
N LEU A 234 -3.52 17.54 -22.05
CA LEU A 234 -3.76 16.76 -20.83
C LEU A 234 -2.80 15.57 -20.70
N ILE A 235 -2.48 14.92 -21.82
CA ILE A 235 -1.50 13.85 -21.93
C ILE A 235 -0.59 14.15 -23.13
N GLU A 236 0.71 13.86 -22.99
CA GLU A 236 1.73 13.97 -24.03
C GLU A 236 2.42 12.62 -24.23
N ASP A 237 2.81 12.32 -25.48
CA ASP A 237 3.47 11.07 -25.88
C ASP A 237 2.79 9.81 -25.33
N ASP A 238 1.46 9.84 -25.16
CA ASP A 238 0.60 8.79 -24.61
C ASP A 238 0.87 8.34 -23.16
N VAL A 239 1.98 8.77 -22.56
CA VAL A 239 2.42 8.30 -21.23
C VAL A 239 2.77 9.41 -20.26
N PHE A 240 2.82 10.67 -20.70
CA PHE A 240 3.18 11.79 -19.83
C PHE A 240 1.99 12.69 -19.53
N TRP A 241 1.89 13.20 -18.31
CA TRP A 241 0.99 14.31 -18.02
C TRP A 241 1.33 15.53 -18.87
N GLY A 242 0.32 16.10 -19.52
CA GLY A 242 0.49 17.25 -20.39
C GLY A 242 0.57 18.59 -19.64
N PRO A 243 0.85 19.69 -20.35
CA PRO A 243 1.17 20.99 -19.76
C PRO A 243 0.01 21.63 -18.99
N THR A 244 -1.22 21.19 -19.22
CA THR A 244 -2.39 21.67 -18.47
C THR A 244 -2.35 21.17 -17.02
N VAL A 245 -2.01 19.89 -16.82
CA VAL A 245 -1.89 19.30 -15.49
C VAL A 245 -0.58 19.75 -14.84
N GLU A 246 0.54 19.67 -15.56
CA GLU A 246 1.87 20.00 -15.01
C GLU A 246 1.98 21.46 -14.53
N ARG A 247 1.40 22.43 -15.26
CA ARG A 247 1.41 23.84 -14.82
C ARG A 247 0.47 24.13 -13.65
N ALA A 248 -0.54 23.29 -13.45
CA ALA A 248 -1.52 23.44 -12.39
C ALA A 248 -1.14 22.68 -11.11
N LEU A 249 -0.07 21.87 -11.14
CA LEU A 249 0.44 21.20 -9.96
C LEU A 249 0.82 22.20 -8.87
N PRO A 250 0.53 21.86 -7.60
CA PRO A 250 0.90 22.72 -6.49
C PRO A 250 2.41 22.87 -6.38
N LYS A 251 2.85 24.07 -6.01
CA LYS A 251 4.27 24.31 -5.75
C LYS A 251 4.68 23.54 -4.50
N GLY A 252 5.59 22.59 -4.66
CA GLY A 252 6.23 21.89 -3.56
C GLY A 252 7.45 22.64 -3.02
N PHE A 253 8.29 21.91 -2.28
CA PHE A 253 9.53 22.43 -1.72
C PHE A 253 10.63 22.51 -2.78
N ALA A 254 11.25 23.68 -2.91
CA ALA A 254 12.33 23.93 -3.86
C ALA A 254 13.69 23.55 -3.28
N SER A 255 14.70 23.38 -4.15
CA SER A 255 16.08 23.12 -3.72
C SER A 255 16.64 24.20 -2.78
N GLN A 256 16.19 25.45 -2.93
CA GLN A 256 16.58 26.54 -2.05
C GLN A 256 16.04 26.37 -0.63
N ASP A 257 14.81 25.85 -0.48
CA ASP A 257 14.23 25.55 0.83
C ASP A 257 15.09 24.53 1.56
N GLN A 258 15.61 23.53 0.85
CA GLN A 258 16.55 22.59 1.45
C GLN A 258 17.82 23.26 1.91
N LEU A 259 18.51 23.99 1.03
CA LEU A 259 19.80 24.60 1.37
C LEU A 259 19.66 25.52 2.59
N SER A 260 18.53 26.22 2.70
CA SER A 260 18.20 27.02 3.87
C SER A 260 18.01 26.16 5.12
N TRP A 261 17.34 25.01 5.00
CA TRP A 261 17.07 24.09 6.11
C TRP A 261 18.32 23.38 6.62
N GLU A 262 19.20 22.91 5.71
CA GLU A 262 20.48 22.28 6.06
C GLU A 262 21.37 23.26 6.81
N ARG A 263 21.50 24.49 6.30
CA ARG A 263 22.27 25.55 6.97
C ARG A 263 21.66 25.88 8.33
N PHE A 264 20.34 25.97 8.41
CA PHE A 264 19.65 26.24 9.67
C PHE A 264 19.96 25.13 10.69
N VAL A 265 19.72 23.86 10.37
CA VAL A 265 19.95 22.73 11.29
C VAL A 265 21.43 22.56 11.66
N GLY A 266 22.35 22.82 10.73
CA GLY A 266 23.78 22.63 10.94
C GLY A 266 24.47 23.76 11.71
N GLU A 267 24.07 25.01 11.50
CA GLU A 267 24.84 26.18 11.96
C GLU A 267 24.06 27.13 12.88
N GLN A 268 22.74 27.27 12.70
CA GLN A 268 21.96 28.35 13.32
C GLN A 268 20.98 27.85 14.38
N GLY A 269 20.47 26.64 14.20
CA GLY A 269 19.39 26.06 14.97
C GLY A 269 19.85 25.68 16.37
N ARG A 270 19.34 26.41 17.37
CA ARG A 270 19.50 26.07 18.77
C ARG A 270 18.21 25.48 19.33
N VAL A 271 18.24 24.20 19.67
CA VAL A 271 17.10 23.49 20.26
C VAL A 271 16.92 23.95 21.70
N VAL A 272 15.70 24.37 22.04
CA VAL A 272 15.35 24.81 23.40
C VAL A 272 14.35 23.90 24.09
N ARG A 273 13.56 23.13 23.33
CA ARG A 273 12.55 22.24 23.89
C ARG A 273 12.27 21.06 22.95
N LEU A 274 12.00 19.90 23.54
CA LEU A 274 11.45 18.73 22.84
C LEU A 274 10.06 18.40 23.39
N GLU A 275 9.05 18.45 22.54
CA GLU A 275 7.67 18.12 22.89
C GLU A 275 7.27 16.76 22.32
N GLN A 276 6.26 16.12 22.92
CA GLN A 276 5.63 14.95 22.33
C GLN A 276 4.91 15.34 21.03
N GLY A 277 5.08 14.54 19.98
CA GLY A 277 4.45 14.77 18.69
C GLY A 277 5.18 14.05 17.56
N CYS A 278 4.75 14.32 16.32
CA CYS A 278 5.34 13.74 15.11
C CYS A 278 5.19 12.21 15.01
N GLY A 279 4.02 11.71 15.44
CA GLY A 279 3.63 10.30 15.32
C GLY A 279 4.10 9.45 16.49
N ARG A 280 5.24 8.77 16.37
CA ARG A 280 5.67 7.73 17.32
C ARG A 280 6.11 8.27 18.68
N MET A 281 5.98 7.44 19.71
CA MET A 281 6.32 7.78 21.10
C MET A 281 7.76 8.29 21.31
N GLN A 282 8.73 7.88 20.50
CA GLN A 282 10.12 8.36 20.58
C GLN A 282 10.41 9.58 19.69
N ASN A 283 9.52 9.91 18.74
CA ASN A 283 9.66 11.12 17.95
C ASN A 283 9.34 12.34 18.83
N ARG A 284 9.95 13.48 18.49
CA ARG A 284 9.73 14.73 19.21
C ARG A 284 9.45 15.85 18.23
N LEU A 285 8.57 16.75 18.64
CA LEU A 285 8.48 18.08 18.05
C LEU A 285 9.59 18.93 18.68
N VAL A 286 10.61 19.22 17.88
CA VAL A 286 11.73 20.10 18.24
C VAL A 286 11.26 21.55 18.10
N VAL A 287 11.48 22.34 19.15
CA VAL A 287 11.28 23.79 19.12
C VAL A 287 12.65 24.46 19.24
N PHE A 288 12.97 25.29 18.25
CA PHE A 288 14.19 26.08 18.20
C PHE A 288 13.99 27.43 18.90
N ALA A 289 15.09 28.08 19.26
CA ALA A 289 15.09 29.34 19.99
C ALA A 289 14.36 30.50 19.27
N ASP A 290 14.31 30.46 17.94
CA ASP A 290 13.62 31.43 17.08
C ASP A 290 12.11 31.11 16.92
N GLY A 291 11.63 30.05 17.55
CA GLY A 291 10.25 29.57 17.43
C GLY A 291 10.01 28.64 16.23
N THR A 292 11.01 28.43 15.37
CA THR A 292 10.96 27.43 14.30
C THR A 292 10.74 26.03 14.89
N ARG A 293 10.05 25.16 14.15
CA ARG A 293 9.70 23.81 14.60
C ARG A 293 10.16 22.74 13.61
N ALA A 294 10.55 21.59 14.13
CA ALA A 294 10.87 20.41 13.33
C ALA A 294 10.29 19.14 13.95
N CYS A 295 9.94 18.19 13.11
CA CYS A 295 9.74 16.82 13.52
C CYS A 295 11.07 16.07 13.54
N ALA A 296 11.47 15.62 14.73
CA ALA A 296 12.63 14.77 14.89
C ALA A 296 12.25 13.29 14.84
N ARG A 297 12.86 12.57 13.92
CA ARG A 297 12.77 11.11 13.82
C ARG A 297 13.97 10.49 14.50
N TYR A 298 13.72 9.89 15.66
CA TYR A 298 14.70 9.16 16.45
C TYR A 298 14.43 7.66 16.36
N ARG A 299 15.45 6.87 16.04
CA ARG A 299 15.35 5.41 15.94
C ARG A 299 16.57 4.74 16.55
N GLN A 300 16.34 3.56 17.13
CA GLN A 300 17.42 2.69 17.56
C GLN A 300 18.10 2.01 16.38
N ASN A 301 17.34 1.72 15.33
CA ASN A 301 17.83 1.11 14.10
C ASN A 301 18.33 2.19 13.13
N THR A 302 19.61 2.11 12.77
CA THR A 302 20.24 3.01 11.79
C THR A 302 19.64 2.86 10.39
N ASP A 303 19.16 1.66 10.01
CA ASP A 303 18.52 1.45 8.69
C ASP A 303 17.35 2.40 8.47
N GLN A 304 16.59 2.71 9.53
CA GLN A 304 15.41 3.56 9.45
C GLN A 304 15.80 5.04 9.34
N ILE A 305 16.84 5.47 10.08
CA ILE A 305 17.41 6.81 9.94
C ILE A 305 17.98 7.01 8.53
N GLN A 306 18.73 6.02 8.03
CA GLN A 306 19.24 6.01 6.66
C GLN A 306 18.10 5.99 5.65
N GLY A 307 17.07 5.16 5.86
CA GLY A 307 15.88 5.08 5.03
C GLY A 307 15.21 6.44 4.88
N GLU A 308 15.10 7.20 5.97
CA GLU A 308 14.53 8.54 5.94
C GLU A 308 15.38 9.52 5.12
N ILE A 309 16.65 9.70 5.49
CA ILE A 309 17.49 10.72 4.88
C ILE A 309 17.85 10.40 3.42
N PHE A 310 18.07 9.13 3.08
CA PHE A 310 18.36 8.74 1.69
C PHE A 310 17.11 8.71 0.82
N SER A 311 15.93 8.41 1.36
CA SER A 311 14.66 8.61 0.62
C SER A 311 14.47 10.09 0.28
N TYR A 312 14.77 10.98 1.24
CA TYR A 312 14.74 12.42 1.00
C TYR A 312 15.70 12.84 -0.14
N TYR A 313 16.97 12.45 -0.07
CA TYR A 313 17.95 12.72 -1.13
C TYR A 313 17.58 12.13 -2.48
N LEU A 314 17.00 10.93 -2.52
CA LEU A 314 16.51 10.34 -3.75
C LEU A 314 15.40 11.20 -4.35
N GLY A 315 14.45 11.66 -3.54
CA GLY A 315 13.39 12.57 -4.00
C GLY A 315 13.94 13.85 -4.63
N GLN A 316 14.98 14.45 -4.04
CA GLN A 316 15.66 15.61 -4.62
C GLN A 316 16.29 15.31 -5.98
N LEU A 317 16.97 14.17 -6.11
CA LEU A 317 17.58 13.74 -7.37
C LEU A 317 16.53 13.45 -8.45
N LEU A 318 15.30 13.11 -8.05
CA LEU A 318 14.16 12.86 -8.94
C LEU A 318 13.29 14.09 -9.19
N ASN A 319 13.64 15.25 -8.61
CA ASN A 319 12.85 16.48 -8.68
C ASN A 319 11.44 16.35 -8.09
N ILE A 320 11.27 15.46 -7.10
CA ILE A 320 10.03 15.28 -6.35
C ILE A 320 10.01 16.31 -5.23
N THR A 321 9.11 17.28 -5.35
CA THR A 321 9.01 18.43 -4.43
C THR A 321 7.99 18.20 -3.30
N ASN A 322 7.45 16.99 -3.20
CA ASN A 322 6.48 16.55 -2.20
C ASN A 322 7.10 16.18 -0.84
N LEU A 323 8.43 16.24 -0.72
CA LEU A 323 9.16 15.88 0.50
C LEU A 323 9.59 17.13 1.26
N ALA A 324 9.19 17.22 2.52
CA ALA A 324 9.54 18.35 3.38
C ALA A 324 11.07 18.42 3.62
N PRO A 325 11.67 19.63 3.67
CA PRO A 325 13.09 19.80 3.93
C PRO A 325 13.53 19.03 5.17
N SER A 326 14.57 18.21 5.00
CA SER A 326 15.02 17.26 6.02
C SER A 326 16.55 17.26 6.09
N ALA A 327 17.09 17.29 7.30
CA ALA A 327 18.53 17.27 7.54
C ALA A 327 18.88 16.32 8.68
N ALA A 328 19.99 15.60 8.54
CA ALA A 328 20.51 14.73 9.58
C ALA A 328 21.43 15.51 10.53
N THR A 329 21.31 15.26 11.82
CA THR A 329 22.20 15.81 12.86
C THR A 329 22.41 14.78 13.96
N VAL A 330 23.33 15.04 14.88
CA VAL A 330 23.63 14.16 16.00
C VAL A 330 23.17 14.83 17.29
N VAL A 331 22.52 14.04 18.16
CA VAL A 331 22.21 14.48 19.51
C VAL A 331 23.52 14.55 20.29
N ASP A 332 23.98 15.77 20.57
CA ASP A 332 25.21 16.04 21.32
C ASP A 332 24.97 17.19 22.30
N THR A 333 24.69 16.86 23.56
CA THR A 333 24.41 17.87 24.60
C THR A 333 25.62 18.67 25.04
N SER A 334 26.84 18.35 24.58
CA SER A 334 28.02 19.19 24.78
C SER A 334 28.02 20.41 23.85
N THR A 335 27.22 20.38 22.77
CA THR A 335 27.13 21.48 21.81
C THR A 335 26.02 22.47 22.17
N PRO A 336 26.17 23.78 21.84
CA PRO A 336 25.13 24.77 22.07
C PRO A 336 23.80 24.44 21.39
N SER A 337 23.83 23.67 20.30
CA SER A 337 22.64 23.28 19.53
C SER A 337 21.67 22.40 20.32
N TRP A 338 22.15 21.60 21.27
CA TRP A 338 21.32 20.66 22.04
C TRP A 338 21.41 20.84 23.57
N ALA A 339 22.43 21.55 24.07
CA ALA A 339 22.69 21.70 25.51
C ALA A 339 21.47 22.17 26.32
N ALA A 340 20.70 23.12 25.79
CA ALA A 340 19.52 23.65 26.48
C ALA A 340 18.37 22.63 26.64
N ALA A 341 18.35 21.57 25.83
CA ALA A 341 17.30 20.56 25.83
C ALA A 341 17.70 19.24 26.55
N LEU A 342 18.80 19.24 27.32
CA LEU A 342 19.30 18.05 28.03
C LEU A 342 18.22 17.34 28.89
N GLY A 343 17.40 18.13 29.58
CA GLY A 343 16.29 17.61 30.40
C GLY A 343 15.27 16.84 29.56
N ASP A 344 14.83 17.43 28.44
CA ASP A 344 13.83 16.82 27.57
C ASP A 344 14.40 15.61 26.80
N ILE A 345 15.68 15.65 26.41
CA ILE A 345 16.42 14.50 25.80
C ILE A 345 16.43 13.32 26.78
N THR A 346 16.72 13.59 28.05
CA THR A 346 16.73 12.58 29.12
C THR A 346 15.33 12.00 29.33
N GLN A 347 14.31 12.86 29.41
CA GLN A 347 12.90 12.43 29.54
C GLN A 347 12.44 11.61 28.31
N ALA A 348 12.93 11.96 27.12
CA ALA A 348 12.67 11.24 25.89
C ALA A 348 13.44 9.91 25.77
N GLN A 349 14.36 9.64 26.70
CA GLN A 349 15.25 8.49 26.68
C GLN A 349 16.08 8.41 25.39
N TRP A 350 16.40 9.57 24.82
CA TRP A 350 17.32 9.66 23.70
C TRP A 350 18.75 9.49 24.19
N LYS A 351 19.58 8.82 23.39
CA LYS A 351 20.97 8.57 23.74
C LYS A 351 21.88 9.59 23.06
N GLU A 352 22.92 9.99 23.76
CA GLU A 352 24.03 10.77 23.20
C GLU A 352 24.64 10.11 21.97
N ARG A 353 25.19 10.94 21.08
CA ARG A 353 25.84 10.55 19.82
C ARG A 353 24.95 9.72 18.90
N ARG A 354 23.62 9.83 19.02
CA ARG A 354 22.69 9.20 18.09
C ARG A 354 22.31 10.14 16.95
N PRO A 355 22.28 9.64 15.71
CA PRO A 355 21.78 10.43 14.60
C PRO A 355 20.25 10.56 14.68
N VAL A 356 19.75 11.73 14.34
CA VAL A 356 18.34 12.05 14.19
C VAL A 356 18.13 12.79 12.88
N VAL A 357 16.99 12.57 12.23
CA VAL A 357 16.57 13.38 11.08
C VAL A 357 15.58 14.43 11.56
N LEU A 358 15.89 15.70 11.29
CA LEU A 358 15.01 16.83 11.54
C LEU A 358 14.33 17.23 10.23
N THR A 359 13.04 16.95 10.13
CA THR A 359 12.19 17.38 9.04
C THR A 359 11.44 18.64 9.46
N ARG A 360 11.43 19.68 8.63
CA ARG A 360 10.70 20.92 8.91
C ARG A 360 9.23 20.61 9.26
N TRP A 361 8.74 21.18 10.36
CA TRP A 361 7.35 20.99 10.76
C TRP A 361 6.41 21.73 9.80
N LEU A 362 5.31 21.08 9.45
CA LEU A 362 4.28 21.61 8.56
C LEU A 362 2.96 21.71 9.31
N ALA A 363 2.27 22.83 9.13
CA ALA A 363 0.91 23.05 9.62
C ALA A 363 -0.12 22.52 8.61
N ASP A 364 -1.36 22.38 9.10
CA ASP A 364 -2.57 22.21 8.27
C ASP A 364 -2.47 21.05 7.28
N LEU A 365 -2.07 19.89 7.81
CA LEU A 365 -2.02 18.62 7.11
C LEU A 365 -3.30 17.83 7.34
N GLU A 366 -3.92 17.39 6.25
CA GLU A 366 -5.08 16.50 6.22
C GLU A 366 -4.69 15.10 5.75
N PRO A 367 -5.37 14.04 6.22
CA PRO A 367 -5.18 12.70 5.66
C PRO A 367 -5.51 12.64 4.15
N ALA A 368 -4.72 11.91 3.37
CA ALA A 368 -4.96 11.72 1.94
C ALA A 368 -5.52 10.31 1.64
N GLY A 369 -6.69 10.27 0.98
CA GLY A 369 -7.34 9.02 0.55
C GLY A 369 -6.69 8.41 -0.68
N ILE A 370 -6.80 7.08 -0.84
CA ILE A 370 -6.30 6.37 -2.03
C ILE A 370 -7.27 6.59 -3.20
N PRO A 371 -6.84 7.19 -4.33
CA PRO A 371 -7.69 7.39 -5.49
C PRO A 371 -8.19 6.08 -6.06
N GLN A 372 -9.40 6.12 -6.60
CA GLN A 372 -10.10 4.98 -7.22
C GLN A 372 -9.21 4.17 -8.21
N PRO A 373 -8.41 4.78 -9.11
CA PRO A 373 -7.50 4.05 -10.01
C PRO A 373 -6.43 3.19 -9.33
N PHE A 374 -6.16 3.43 -8.04
CA PHE A 374 -5.19 2.67 -7.24
C PHE A 374 -5.86 1.77 -6.20
N GLN A 375 -7.19 1.73 -6.18
CA GLN A 375 -7.95 0.77 -5.36
C GLN A 375 -8.05 -0.58 -6.08
N PRO A 376 -8.34 -1.69 -5.36
CA PRO A 376 -8.21 -3.04 -5.90
C PRO A 376 -9.08 -3.35 -7.12
N LEU A 377 -10.21 -2.66 -7.29
CA LEU A 377 -11.19 -2.92 -8.35
C LEU A 377 -10.83 -2.28 -9.70
N GLU A 378 -10.14 -1.13 -9.68
CA GLU A 378 -9.91 -0.29 -10.87
C GLU A 378 -8.41 -0.03 -11.09
N ARG A 379 -7.56 -0.99 -10.70
CA ARG A 379 -6.08 -0.88 -10.73
C ARG A 379 -5.54 -0.59 -12.13
N HIS A 380 -5.61 0.65 -12.59
CA HIS A 380 -5.08 1.09 -13.86
C HIS A 380 -5.13 2.61 -13.93
N LEU A 381 -4.01 3.20 -14.35
CA LEU A 381 -3.94 4.61 -14.73
C LEU A 381 -3.21 4.70 -16.07
N ASN A 382 -3.98 4.64 -17.15
CA ASN A 382 -3.50 4.81 -18.53
C ASN A 382 -4.20 5.99 -19.23
N LYS A 383 -3.79 6.29 -20.47
CA LYS A 383 -4.37 7.37 -21.29
C LYS A 383 -5.88 7.26 -21.47
N HIS A 384 -6.42 6.05 -21.58
CA HIS A 384 -7.86 5.81 -21.75
C HIS A 384 -8.63 6.09 -20.46
N ASP A 385 -8.03 5.87 -19.28
CA ASP A 385 -8.65 6.21 -18.00
C ASP A 385 -8.77 7.72 -17.82
N VAL A 386 -7.69 8.43 -18.15
CA VAL A 386 -7.70 9.90 -18.17
C VAL A 386 -8.73 10.41 -19.18
N TRP A 387 -8.84 9.78 -20.35
CA TRP A 387 -9.87 10.11 -21.32
C TRP A 387 -11.29 9.84 -20.80
N ASN A 388 -11.53 8.70 -20.16
CA ASN A 388 -12.83 8.37 -19.58
C ASN A 388 -13.25 9.39 -18.50
N LEU A 389 -12.31 9.84 -17.67
CA LEU A 389 -12.55 10.87 -16.65
C LEU A 389 -12.86 12.25 -17.27
N THR A 390 -12.33 12.54 -18.44
CA THR A 390 -12.42 13.86 -19.10
C THR A 390 -13.48 13.94 -20.18
N ARG A 391 -14.19 12.84 -20.46
CA ARG A 391 -15.20 12.73 -21.52
C ARG A 391 -16.31 13.78 -21.44
N HIS A 392 -16.63 14.25 -20.24
CA HIS A 392 -17.65 15.29 -19.99
C HIS A 392 -17.16 16.73 -20.14
N MET A 393 -15.86 16.97 -20.39
CA MET A 393 -15.32 18.31 -20.70
C MET A 393 -15.49 18.70 -22.17
N GLN A 394 -16.04 17.81 -23.00
CA GLN A 394 -16.36 18.14 -24.38
C GLN A 394 -17.52 19.15 -24.39
N PRO A 395 -17.39 20.31 -25.04
CA PRO A 395 -18.55 21.15 -25.32
C PRO A 395 -19.57 20.29 -26.06
N GLU A 396 -20.85 20.37 -25.69
CA GLU A 396 -21.93 19.77 -26.45
C GLU A 396 -21.95 20.37 -27.86
N GLY A 397 -21.16 19.77 -28.75
CA GLY A 397 -21.29 19.90 -30.18
C GLY A 397 -22.45 19.03 -30.63
N GLN A 398 -23.59 19.68 -30.83
CA GLN A 398 -24.83 19.20 -31.45
C GLN A 398 -25.82 18.49 -30.52
N PRO A 399 -27.07 19.01 -30.41
CA PRO A 399 -28.14 18.26 -29.79
C PRO A 399 -28.40 17.05 -30.69
N GLN A 400 -28.11 15.85 -30.17
CA GLN A 400 -28.74 14.65 -30.71
C GLN A 400 -30.24 14.83 -30.49
N THR A 401 -30.95 15.18 -31.56
CA THR A 401 -32.39 15.00 -31.66
C THR A 401 -32.67 13.50 -31.57
N GLN A 402 -32.63 12.95 -30.37
CA GLN A 402 -33.26 11.68 -30.08
C GLN A 402 -34.76 11.91 -30.25
N GLY A 403 -35.32 11.18 -31.23
CA GLY A 403 -36.69 11.30 -31.65
C GLY A 403 -37.66 11.15 -30.49
N LEU A 404 -38.29 12.25 -30.11
CA LEU A 404 -39.46 12.25 -29.23
C LEU A 404 -40.52 13.24 -29.72
N LEU A 405 -40.79 13.26 -31.02
CA LEU A 405 -41.92 14.01 -31.60
C LEU A 405 -42.62 13.20 -32.70
N LYS A 406 -42.99 11.96 -32.36
CA LYS A 406 -44.01 11.20 -33.10
C LYS A 406 -44.92 10.45 -32.15
N ARG A 407 -45.61 11.18 -31.27
CA ARG A 407 -46.91 10.80 -30.75
C ARG A 407 -47.54 11.97 -30.02
N LEU A 408 -48.82 12.19 -30.34
CA LEU A 408 -49.76 13.14 -29.74
C LEU A 408 -49.82 14.51 -30.43
N GLY A 409 -50.33 14.47 -31.65
CA GLY A 409 -51.30 15.47 -32.08
C GLY A 409 -52.70 15.10 -31.57
N ALA A 410 -53.54 16.14 -31.43
CA ALA A 410 -54.99 16.17 -31.24
C ALA A 410 -55.54 16.14 -29.79
N ALA A 411 -55.82 17.33 -29.24
CA ALA A 411 -57.21 17.79 -29.00
C ALA A 411 -57.27 19.28 -28.54
N SER A 412 -58.02 20.07 -29.31
CA SER A 412 -58.71 21.36 -29.07
C SER A 412 -59.49 21.41 -27.73
N SER A 413 -59.81 22.51 -27.01
CA SER A 413 -60.12 23.94 -27.31
C SER A 413 -60.36 24.74 -25.96
N PRO A 414 -60.81 26.03 -25.90
CA PRO A 414 -60.23 27.09 -25.02
C PRO A 414 -61.13 27.74 -23.93
N GLY A 415 -60.53 28.66 -23.13
CA GLY A 415 -61.14 29.67 -22.22
C GLY A 415 -60.50 29.65 -20.82
N SER A 416 -60.15 30.71 -20.08
CA SER A 416 -60.50 32.14 -20.03
C SER A 416 -59.38 32.93 -19.30
N ALA A 417 -59.38 34.25 -19.51
CA ALA A 417 -58.39 35.27 -19.14
C ALA A 417 -58.25 35.63 -17.64
N HIS A 418 -57.07 36.17 -17.26
CA HIS A 418 -56.85 37.52 -16.69
C HIS A 418 -55.33 37.77 -16.50
N GLN A 419 -54.71 38.65 -17.32
CA GLN A 419 -54.07 39.94 -16.96
C GLN A 419 -53.44 40.03 -15.56
N SER A 420 -52.29 40.65 -15.28
CA SER A 420 -51.13 41.22 -15.99
C SER A 420 -50.27 41.79 -14.85
N ASN A 421 -48.95 41.63 -14.87
CA ASN A 421 -47.98 42.72 -14.65
C ASN A 421 -46.55 42.21 -14.85
N ALA A 422 -45.87 42.88 -15.78
CA ALA A 422 -44.45 42.83 -16.10
C ALA A 422 -43.60 43.19 -14.84
N ILE A 423 -42.33 42.80 -14.71
CA ILE A 423 -41.18 43.21 -15.54
C ILE A 423 -40.06 42.15 -15.47
N GLU A 424 -39.43 41.96 -16.63
CA GLU A 424 -38.24 41.17 -16.95
C GLU A 424 -36.96 41.74 -16.31
N GLU A 425 -36.02 40.87 -15.89
CA GLU A 425 -34.72 40.73 -16.60
C GLU A 425 -33.80 39.66 -15.97
N ALA A 426 -33.32 38.79 -16.86
CA ALA A 426 -32.06 38.03 -16.90
C ALA A 426 -31.57 37.27 -15.64
N GLY A 427 -31.34 35.94 -15.64
CA GLY A 427 -30.95 35.07 -16.74
C GLY A 427 -29.45 34.74 -16.72
N THR A 428 -28.92 34.07 -15.68
CA THR A 428 -27.59 33.42 -15.68
C THR A 428 -27.55 32.28 -14.65
N GLY A 429 -28.10 31.11 -14.99
CA GLY A 429 -28.13 29.93 -14.09
C GLY A 429 -27.26 28.74 -14.53
N THR A 430 -26.67 28.77 -15.73
CA THR A 430 -26.03 27.60 -16.35
C THR A 430 -24.51 27.67 -16.47
N ALA A 431 -23.89 28.83 -16.25
CA ALA A 431 -22.43 29.01 -16.37
C ALA A 431 -21.65 28.67 -15.09
N THR A 432 -22.29 28.71 -13.92
CA THR A 432 -21.64 28.45 -12.62
C THR A 432 -21.44 26.96 -12.34
N ALA A 433 -22.36 26.09 -12.77
CA ALA A 433 -22.25 24.65 -12.57
C ALA A 433 -21.18 23.98 -13.47
N THR A 434 -21.06 24.42 -14.72
CA THR A 434 -20.03 23.94 -15.67
C THR A 434 -18.63 24.40 -15.30
N ALA A 435 -18.47 25.63 -14.80
CA ALA A 435 -17.19 26.12 -14.29
C ALA A 435 -16.73 25.38 -13.01
N MET A 436 -17.65 25.07 -12.08
CA MET A 436 -17.34 24.26 -10.89
C MET A 436 -16.99 22.81 -11.24
N GLY A 437 -17.64 22.21 -12.24
CA GLY A 437 -17.34 20.85 -12.71
C GLY A 437 -15.94 20.73 -13.33
N ASN A 438 -15.53 21.72 -14.14
CA ASN A 438 -14.19 21.74 -14.74
C ASN A 438 -13.09 21.93 -13.69
N GLY A 439 -13.31 22.77 -12.67
CA GLY A 439 -12.35 22.96 -11.58
C GLY A 439 -12.13 21.69 -10.74
N ALA A 440 -13.20 20.98 -10.38
CA ALA A 440 -13.12 19.74 -9.62
C ALA A 440 -12.41 18.61 -10.38
N LEU A 441 -12.64 18.51 -11.69
CA LEU A 441 -11.99 17.51 -12.53
C LEU A 441 -10.50 17.79 -12.70
N VAL A 442 -10.10 19.04 -12.97
CA VAL A 442 -8.69 19.42 -13.03
C VAL A 442 -7.99 19.11 -11.70
N GLN A 443 -8.64 19.38 -10.57
CA GLN A 443 -8.11 19.02 -9.25
C GLN A 443 -7.89 17.51 -9.09
N ARG A 444 -8.81 16.68 -9.62
CA ARG A 444 -8.66 15.21 -9.64
C ARG A 444 -7.47 14.77 -10.49
N LEU A 445 -7.23 15.40 -11.64
CA LEU A 445 -6.07 15.09 -12.49
C LEU A 445 -4.75 15.53 -11.84
N ILE A 446 -4.72 16.69 -11.19
CA ILE A 446 -3.59 17.18 -10.38
C ILE A 446 -3.26 16.19 -9.27
N GLU A 447 -4.27 15.67 -8.57
CA GLU A 447 -4.09 14.64 -7.56
C GLU A 447 -3.49 13.36 -8.17
N LEU A 448 -4.07 12.83 -9.26
CA LEU A 448 -3.54 11.63 -9.94
C LEU A 448 -2.09 11.80 -10.41
N ALA A 449 -1.70 13.00 -10.85
CA ALA A 449 -0.33 13.30 -11.21
C ALA A 449 0.63 13.24 -10.01
N GLN A 450 0.24 13.78 -8.86
CA GLN A 450 1.04 13.64 -7.63
C GLN A 450 1.12 12.19 -7.16
N TRP A 451 0.04 11.42 -7.31
CA TRP A 451 0.04 9.99 -7.02
C TRP A 451 0.94 9.19 -7.97
N SER A 452 1.04 9.56 -9.25
CA SER A 452 1.96 8.90 -10.18
C SER A 452 3.42 9.01 -9.73
N ASP A 453 3.84 10.17 -9.21
CA ASP A 453 5.15 10.35 -8.59
C ASP A 453 5.29 9.55 -7.28
N LEU A 454 4.25 9.52 -6.44
CA LEU A 454 4.26 8.74 -5.21
C LEU A 454 4.48 7.25 -5.49
N ILE A 455 3.75 6.67 -6.46
CA ILE A 455 3.87 5.26 -6.81
C ILE A 455 5.27 4.94 -7.34
N VAL A 456 5.82 5.80 -8.21
CA VAL A 456 7.21 5.65 -8.68
C VAL A 456 8.18 5.72 -7.51
N PHE A 457 8.03 6.71 -6.63
CA PHE A 457 8.91 6.92 -5.49
C PHE A 457 8.87 5.75 -4.50
N ASP A 458 7.67 5.36 -4.06
CA ASP A 458 7.44 4.24 -3.14
C ASP A 458 7.88 2.92 -3.75
N TYR A 459 7.73 2.73 -5.07
CA TYR A 459 8.32 1.60 -5.77
C TYR A 459 9.84 1.63 -5.61
N LEU A 460 10.51 2.72 -5.98
CA LEU A 460 11.98 2.81 -5.93
C LEU A 460 12.53 2.55 -4.53
N ILE A 461 11.94 3.14 -3.49
CA ILE A 461 12.40 2.95 -2.10
C ILE A 461 11.80 1.70 -1.44
N ALA A 462 10.89 0.97 -2.09
CA ALA A 462 10.14 -0.12 -1.47
C ALA A 462 9.45 0.29 -0.15
N ASN A 463 8.75 1.43 -0.16
CA ASN A 463 8.02 1.91 1.02
C ASN A 463 6.79 1.04 1.28
N LEU A 464 6.84 0.29 2.37
CA LEU A 464 5.77 -0.62 2.75
C LEU A 464 4.68 0.04 3.61
N ASP A 465 4.91 1.23 4.15
CA ASP A 465 4.09 1.84 5.22
C ASP A 465 3.12 2.90 4.68
N ARG A 466 2.65 2.69 3.44
CA ARG A 466 1.65 3.51 2.74
C ARG A 466 0.65 2.61 2.01
N VAL A 467 0.47 2.81 0.69
CA VAL A 467 -0.46 2.05 -0.17
C VAL A 467 -0.22 0.54 -0.07
N VAL A 468 1.03 0.11 -0.01
CA VAL A 468 1.37 -1.31 0.13
C VAL A 468 0.87 -1.89 1.45
N ASN A 469 0.87 -1.13 2.54
CA ASN A 469 0.27 -1.57 3.80
C ASN A 469 -1.24 -1.74 3.66
N ASN A 470 -1.93 -0.79 3.03
CA ASN A 470 -3.37 -0.93 2.76
C ASN A 470 -3.66 -2.16 1.90
N LEU A 471 -2.92 -2.36 0.81
CA LEU A 471 -3.07 -3.54 -0.07
C LEU A 471 -2.77 -4.86 0.65
N TYR A 472 -1.76 -4.89 1.51
CA TYR A 472 -1.44 -6.07 2.30
C TYR A 472 -2.55 -6.41 3.31
N ASN A 473 -3.16 -5.39 3.93
CA ASN A 473 -4.24 -5.59 4.89
C ASN A 473 -5.62 -5.82 4.23
N PHE A 474 -5.77 -5.50 2.95
CA PHE A 474 -7.02 -5.69 2.20
C PHE A 474 -7.51 -7.13 2.22
N GLN A 475 -6.59 -8.11 2.32
CA GLN A 475 -6.94 -9.53 2.41
C GLN A 475 -7.70 -9.91 3.70
N TRP A 476 -7.69 -9.05 4.72
CA TRP A 476 -8.41 -9.26 5.99
C TRP A 476 -9.52 -8.24 6.22
N ASN A 477 -9.44 -7.08 5.57
CA ASN A 477 -10.43 -6.02 5.70
C ASN A 477 -10.58 -5.26 4.36
N ALA A 478 -11.67 -5.50 3.64
CA ALA A 478 -11.93 -4.86 2.36
C ALA A 478 -12.06 -3.32 2.47
N ASP A 479 -12.52 -2.81 3.61
CA ASP A 479 -12.73 -1.38 3.83
C ASP A 479 -11.41 -0.61 4.05
N ILE A 480 -10.28 -1.31 4.22
CA ILE A 480 -8.98 -0.66 4.47
C ILE A 480 -8.51 0.23 3.31
N MET A 481 -9.03 0.00 2.09
CA MET A 481 -8.70 0.81 0.92
C MET A 481 -9.49 2.12 0.85
N ALA A 482 -10.59 2.24 1.60
CA ALA A 482 -11.31 3.49 1.80
C ALA A 482 -10.66 4.37 2.88
N ALA A 483 -9.79 3.79 3.72
CA ALA A 483 -9.02 4.53 4.69
C ALA A 483 -7.91 5.36 4.02
N PRO A 484 -7.53 6.52 4.60
CA PRO A 484 -6.38 7.28 4.14
C PRO A 484 -5.11 6.43 4.09
N ALA A 485 -4.25 6.71 3.11
CA ALA A 485 -2.93 6.10 3.05
C ALA A 485 -2.10 6.59 4.24
N HIS A 486 -1.48 5.66 4.97
CA HIS A 486 -0.63 5.99 6.08
C HIS A 486 0.58 6.83 5.62
N ASN A 487 1.08 7.72 6.49
CA ASN A 487 2.21 8.62 6.22
C ASN A 487 2.10 9.46 4.92
N LEU A 488 0.88 9.68 4.44
CA LEU A 488 0.58 10.57 3.33
C LEU A 488 -0.44 11.60 3.81
N ALA A 489 -0.09 12.87 3.64
CA ALA A 489 -0.98 13.97 3.97
C ALA A 489 -1.14 14.90 2.78
N ARG A 490 -2.20 15.72 2.81
CA ARG A 490 -2.45 16.81 1.89
C ARG A 490 -2.40 18.11 2.67
N GLN A 491 -1.66 19.08 2.18
CA GLN A 491 -1.68 20.42 2.77
C GLN A 491 -2.97 21.14 2.37
N SER A 492 -3.76 21.61 3.34
CA SER A 492 -5.09 22.18 3.08
C SER A 492 -5.06 23.36 2.11
N ALA A 493 -4.06 24.25 2.23
CA ALA A 493 -4.00 25.48 1.43
C ALA A 493 -3.57 25.26 -0.02
N SER A 494 -2.56 24.40 -0.24
CA SER A 494 -1.95 24.21 -1.56
C SER A 494 -2.46 22.98 -2.29
N GLN A 495 -3.10 22.04 -1.58
CA GLN A 495 -3.43 20.71 -2.09
C GLN A 495 -2.19 19.86 -2.48
N LEU A 496 -1.00 20.26 -2.02
CA LEU A 496 0.22 19.46 -2.15
C LEU A 496 0.10 18.19 -1.31
N LEU A 497 0.31 17.04 -1.94
CA LEU A 497 0.55 15.79 -1.23
C LEU A 497 1.95 15.82 -0.62
N VAL A 498 2.05 15.54 0.66
CA VAL A 498 3.30 15.55 1.41
C VAL A 498 3.67 14.13 1.80
N PHE A 499 4.89 13.74 1.43
CA PHE A 499 5.40 12.40 1.64
C PHE A 499 6.12 12.32 3.00
N LEU A 500 5.42 11.82 4.01
CA LEU A 500 5.92 11.71 5.39
C LEU A 500 6.45 10.30 5.68
N ASP A 501 7.22 10.16 6.75
CA ASP A 501 7.73 8.87 7.29
C ASP A 501 8.21 7.86 6.23
N ASN A 502 9.32 8.19 5.57
CA ASN A 502 9.95 7.35 4.55
C ASN A 502 11.05 6.45 5.14
N GLU A 503 11.09 6.31 6.47
CA GLU A 503 12.08 5.51 7.19
C GLU A 503 11.98 3.99 6.91
N SER A 504 10.81 3.54 6.44
CA SER A 504 10.57 2.16 6.05
C SER A 504 11.15 1.84 4.67
N GLY A 505 11.56 2.86 3.91
CA GLY A 505 12.15 2.74 2.59
C GLY A 505 13.62 2.33 2.59
N LEU A 506 14.13 2.07 1.38
CA LEU A 506 15.48 1.63 1.06
C LEU A 506 15.91 0.47 1.94
N LEU A 507 16.90 0.64 2.81
CA LEU A 507 17.54 -0.42 3.58
C LEU A 507 16.51 -1.35 4.25
N HIS A 508 15.55 -0.77 4.99
CA HIS A 508 14.53 -1.56 5.65
C HIS A 508 13.57 -2.23 4.67
N GLY A 509 13.02 -1.47 3.71
CA GLY A 509 12.07 -1.96 2.70
C GLY A 509 12.68 -3.07 1.82
N TYR A 510 13.93 -2.91 1.42
CA TYR A 510 14.70 -3.87 0.63
C TYR A 510 14.89 -5.22 1.31
N ARG A 511 15.00 -5.25 2.64
CA ARG A 511 15.03 -6.52 3.40
C ARG A 511 13.71 -7.28 3.34
N LEU A 512 12.61 -6.59 3.04
CA LEU A 512 11.26 -7.13 3.07
C LEU A 512 10.68 -7.36 1.66
N LEU A 513 11.45 -7.09 0.60
CA LEU A 513 11.02 -7.27 -0.79
C LEU A 513 10.50 -8.68 -1.09
N LYS A 514 11.11 -9.73 -0.50
CA LYS A 514 10.61 -11.10 -0.67
C LYS A 514 9.12 -11.25 -0.32
N LYS A 515 8.63 -10.45 0.63
CA LYS A 515 7.23 -10.49 1.07
C LYS A 515 6.37 -9.45 0.35
N TYR A 516 6.89 -8.26 0.07
CA TYR A 516 6.06 -7.13 -0.36
C TYR A 516 6.23 -6.72 -1.83
N GLU A 517 7.20 -7.27 -2.56
CA GLU A 517 7.46 -6.85 -3.95
C GLU A 517 6.25 -7.03 -4.86
N ALA A 518 5.45 -8.08 -4.67
CA ALA A 518 4.25 -8.30 -5.47
C ALA A 518 3.27 -7.11 -5.42
N TYR A 519 3.16 -6.42 -4.29
CA TYR A 519 2.28 -5.25 -4.14
C TYR A 519 2.88 -4.00 -4.79
N HIS A 520 4.19 -3.82 -4.69
CA HIS A 520 4.90 -2.74 -5.38
C HIS A 520 4.81 -2.89 -6.90
N SER A 521 5.11 -4.08 -7.42
CA SER A 521 5.02 -4.38 -8.85
C SER A 521 3.60 -4.23 -9.36
N LEU A 522 2.60 -4.66 -8.60
CA LEU A 522 1.20 -4.46 -8.95
C LEU A 522 0.84 -2.98 -9.14
N LEU A 523 1.30 -2.08 -8.27
CA LEU A 523 1.04 -0.65 -8.42
C LEU A 523 1.77 -0.06 -9.63
N LEU A 524 3.04 -0.45 -9.83
CA LEU A 524 3.84 0.04 -10.96
C LEU A 524 3.31 -0.47 -12.31
N ASP A 525 2.96 -1.75 -12.41
CA ASP A 525 2.53 -2.40 -13.65
C ASP A 525 1.21 -1.82 -14.18
N ASN A 526 0.40 -1.25 -13.27
CA ASN A 526 -0.86 -0.59 -13.57
C ASN A 526 -0.72 0.93 -13.75
N LEU A 527 0.49 1.49 -13.62
CA LEU A 527 0.76 2.89 -13.89
C LEU A 527 1.31 3.04 -15.32
N CYS A 528 0.61 3.81 -16.15
CA CYS A 528 1.00 4.15 -17.52
C CYS A 528 0.89 5.65 -17.84
N VAL A 529 0.65 6.51 -16.84
CA VAL A 529 0.77 7.97 -16.98
C VAL A 529 1.73 8.48 -15.91
N PHE A 530 2.79 9.15 -16.34
CA PHE A 530 3.92 9.57 -15.51
C PHE A 530 4.18 11.07 -15.65
N ARG A 531 4.88 11.64 -14.69
CA ARG A 531 5.42 12.99 -14.82
C ARG A 531 6.72 12.97 -15.59
N ARG A 532 6.80 13.73 -16.69
CA ARG A 532 8.00 13.82 -17.54
C ARG A 532 9.25 14.26 -16.75
N PRO A 533 9.19 15.30 -15.89
CA PRO A 533 10.38 15.74 -15.13
C PRO A 533 10.97 14.64 -14.26
N THR A 534 10.12 13.82 -13.62
CA THR A 534 10.51 12.71 -12.76
C THR A 534 11.21 11.61 -13.55
N ILE A 535 10.64 11.19 -14.68
CA ILE A 535 11.22 10.13 -15.51
C ILE A 535 12.54 10.59 -16.16
N GLU A 536 12.65 11.84 -16.59
CA GLU A 536 13.92 12.37 -17.09
C GLU A 536 14.99 12.45 -16.01
N ALA A 537 14.62 12.87 -14.79
CA ALA A 537 15.52 12.88 -13.65
C ALA A 537 16.00 11.46 -13.31
N LEU A 538 15.11 10.48 -13.40
CA LEU A 538 15.41 9.07 -13.22
C LEU A 538 16.41 8.55 -14.27
N ARG A 539 16.24 8.91 -15.55
CA ARG A 539 17.21 8.58 -16.63
C ARG A 539 18.58 9.20 -16.37
N ARG A 540 18.62 10.48 -15.99
CA ARG A 540 19.86 11.18 -15.62
C ARG A 540 20.55 10.51 -14.43
N LEU A 541 19.78 10.15 -13.40
CA LEU A 541 20.29 9.47 -12.21
C LEU A 541 20.87 8.08 -12.56
N ARG A 542 20.18 7.33 -13.42
CA ARG A 542 20.64 6.02 -13.90
C ARG A 542 21.96 6.11 -14.65
N ALA A 543 22.11 7.12 -15.52
CA ALA A 543 23.32 7.35 -16.29
C ALA A 543 24.50 7.84 -15.42
N ALA A 544 24.23 8.73 -14.46
CA ALA A 544 25.26 9.27 -13.57
C ALA A 544 25.71 8.32 -12.45
N GLY A 545 24.95 7.25 -12.20
CA GLY A 545 25.19 6.28 -11.13
C GLY A 545 24.53 6.69 -9.81
N ALA A 546 23.37 6.07 -9.51
CA ALA A 546 22.52 6.42 -8.37
C ALA A 546 23.26 6.39 -7.02
N GLY A 547 24.06 5.34 -6.77
CA GLY A 547 24.81 5.21 -5.52
C GLY A 547 25.87 6.30 -5.33
N ARG A 548 26.56 6.71 -6.40
CA ARG A 548 27.53 7.82 -6.36
C ARG A 548 26.81 9.12 -6.01
N ARG A 549 25.74 9.46 -6.75
CA ARG A 549 25.00 10.70 -6.56
C ARG A 549 24.38 10.83 -5.16
N LEU A 550 23.88 9.73 -4.59
CA LEU A 550 23.36 9.70 -3.22
C LEU A 550 24.48 9.83 -2.18
N ARG A 551 25.64 9.22 -2.42
CA ARG A 551 26.82 9.38 -1.56
C ARG A 551 27.34 10.81 -1.58
N ASP A 552 27.49 11.41 -2.76
CA ASP A 552 27.90 12.81 -2.91
C ASP A 552 26.92 13.78 -2.22
N LEU A 553 25.62 13.45 -2.23
CA LEU A 553 24.59 14.18 -1.48
C LEU A 553 24.78 14.06 0.02
N PHE A 554 24.94 12.85 0.51
CA PHE A 554 25.15 12.61 1.93
C PHE A 554 26.43 13.29 2.43
N GLU A 555 27.55 13.14 1.72
CA GLU A 555 28.84 13.69 2.13
C GLU A 555 28.87 15.22 2.16
N ARG A 556 28.19 15.90 1.22
CA ARG A 556 28.18 17.37 1.16
C ARG A 556 27.21 18.01 2.15
N THR A 557 26.14 17.32 2.52
CA THR A 557 25.04 17.89 3.34
C THR A 557 25.15 17.52 4.81
N THR A 558 26.01 16.55 5.17
CA THR A 558 26.16 16.09 6.56
C THR A 558 27.53 16.41 7.15
N SER A 559 27.53 16.73 8.45
CA SER A 559 28.76 17.02 9.19
C SER A 559 29.61 15.76 9.40
N ALA A 560 30.88 15.93 9.81
CA ALA A 560 31.74 14.79 10.17
C ALA A 560 31.11 13.92 11.28
N GLY A 561 30.56 14.55 12.32
CA GLY A 561 29.92 13.83 13.42
C GLY A 561 28.74 12.95 13.01
N VAL A 562 27.94 13.36 12.00
CA VAL A 562 26.88 12.51 11.44
C VAL A 562 27.49 11.30 10.72
N ARG A 563 28.53 11.52 9.91
CA ARG A 563 29.18 10.46 9.12
C ARG A 563 29.93 9.44 9.97
N ASP A 564 30.36 9.83 11.18
CA ASP A 564 30.98 8.92 12.15
C ASP A 564 29.99 7.89 12.74
N VAL A 565 28.69 8.23 12.78
CA VAL A 565 27.65 7.40 13.41
C VAL A 565 26.61 6.86 12.43
N LEU A 566 26.55 7.41 11.22
CA LEU A 566 25.60 7.04 10.17
C LEU A 566 26.37 6.74 8.88
N PRO A 567 26.43 5.47 8.44
CA PRO A 567 27.15 5.12 7.22
C PRO A 567 26.38 5.55 5.96
N SER A 568 27.08 5.61 4.82
CA SER A 568 26.45 5.76 3.52
C SER A 568 25.59 4.53 3.15
N LEU A 569 24.81 4.64 2.07
CA LEU A 569 24.10 3.48 1.53
C LEU A 569 25.06 2.34 1.17
N PRO A 570 24.76 1.09 1.58
CA PRO A 570 25.59 -0.06 1.22
C PRO A 570 25.39 -0.46 -0.25
N ASP A 571 26.42 -1.04 -0.86
CA ASP A 571 26.42 -1.40 -2.29
C ASP A 571 25.29 -2.35 -2.67
N LYS A 572 24.90 -3.26 -1.77
CA LYS A 572 23.74 -4.14 -1.97
C LYS A 572 22.45 -3.34 -2.18
N SER A 573 22.22 -2.30 -1.37
CA SER A 573 21.05 -1.43 -1.52
C SER A 573 21.14 -0.58 -2.79
N VAL A 574 22.34 -0.12 -3.15
CA VAL A 574 22.55 0.59 -4.42
C VAL A 574 22.21 -0.29 -5.61
N LYS A 575 22.65 -1.57 -5.60
CA LYS A 575 22.33 -2.52 -6.67
C LYS A 575 20.82 -2.72 -6.82
N ILE A 576 20.11 -2.95 -5.70
CA ILE A 576 18.65 -3.08 -5.71
C ILE A 576 17.99 -1.80 -6.25
N LEU A 577 18.44 -0.62 -5.82
CA LEU A 577 17.92 0.65 -6.33
C LEU A 577 18.09 0.75 -7.86
N VAL A 578 19.25 0.40 -8.39
CA VAL A 578 19.52 0.42 -9.84
C VAL A 578 18.59 -0.53 -10.59
N GLU A 579 18.41 -1.76 -10.10
CA GLU A 579 17.48 -2.74 -10.69
C GLU A 579 16.03 -2.20 -10.70
N ARG A 580 15.62 -1.52 -9.64
CA ARG A 580 14.28 -0.91 -9.54
C ARG A 580 14.13 0.31 -10.44
N ILE A 581 15.16 1.12 -10.60
CA ILE A 581 15.20 2.21 -11.58
C ILE A 581 14.99 1.65 -12.99
N ASP A 582 15.71 0.58 -13.34
CA ASP A 582 15.59 -0.06 -14.64
C ASP A 582 14.18 -0.63 -14.86
N ARG A 583 13.55 -1.18 -13.81
CA ARG A 583 12.15 -1.65 -13.88
C ARG A 583 11.15 -0.52 -14.14
N VAL A 584 11.28 0.63 -13.47
CA VAL A 584 10.42 1.79 -13.73
C VAL A 584 10.60 2.29 -15.17
N LEU A 585 11.84 2.46 -15.63
CA LEU A 585 12.11 2.90 -17.00
C LEU A 585 11.59 1.91 -18.05
N GLY A 586 11.69 0.61 -17.78
CA GLY A 586 11.11 -0.43 -18.61
C GLY A 586 9.58 -0.38 -18.66
N GLN A 587 8.92 -0.08 -17.54
CA GLN A 587 7.47 0.11 -17.51
C GLN A 587 7.04 1.33 -18.36
N VAL A 588 7.76 2.45 -18.28
CA VAL A 588 7.49 3.62 -19.14
C VAL A 588 7.57 3.23 -20.61
N GLN A 589 8.62 2.52 -21.01
CA GLN A 589 8.80 2.05 -22.40
C GLN A 589 7.67 1.11 -22.83
N LYS A 590 7.26 0.19 -21.96
CA LYS A 590 6.13 -0.71 -22.21
C LYS A 590 4.84 0.07 -22.49
N CYS A 591 4.53 1.07 -21.66
CA CYS A 591 3.33 1.89 -21.82
C CYS A 591 3.37 2.75 -23.10
N GLN A 592 4.55 3.18 -23.55
CA GLN A 592 4.70 3.94 -24.81
C GLN A 592 4.40 3.08 -26.05
N GLY A 593 4.66 1.77 -25.98
CA GLY A 593 4.38 0.83 -27.06
C GLY A 593 2.98 0.20 -27.00
N SER A 594 2.11 0.63 -26.08
CA SER A 594 0.79 0.03 -25.81
C SER A 594 -0.39 0.82 -26.39
#